data_AF-A0A1F6P8X9-F1
#
_entry.id   AF-A0A1F6P8X9-F1
#
_cell.length_a   1.000
_cell.length_b   1.000
_cell.length_c   1.000
_cell.angle_alpha   90.00
_cell.angle_beta   90.00
_cell.angle_gamma   90.00
#
_symmetry.space_group_name_H-M   'P 1'
#
loop_
_entity.id
_entity.type
_entity.pdbx_description
1 polymer ?
#
loop_
_entity_poly.entity_id
_entity_poly.type
_entity_poly.pdbx_seq_one_letter_code
_entity_poly.pdbx_strand_id
1 'polypeptide(L)' 'MYVVATLGVILLTYGVFLEAERKQDAVFIIASGCLLVYALWINSLIFSLAMAGLFVGSWIELIEILRGKHHHVCTIEGNK' A
#
# COMPACT_ATOMS: atom_id res chain seq x y z
N MET A 1 2.08 -20.67 -5.42
CA MET A 1 1.10 -19.78 -4.75
C MET A 1 1.55 -19.38 -3.35
N TYR A 2 2.04 -20.29 -2.50
CA TYR A 2 2.55 -19.92 -1.16
C TYR A 2 3.75 -18.96 -1.18
N VAL A 3 4.69 -19.11 -2.10
CA VAL A 3 5.85 -18.21 -2.22
C VAL A 3 5.44 -16.76 -2.49
N VAL A 4 4.41 -16.54 -3.31
CA VAL A 4 3.87 -15.20 -3.62
C VAL A 4 3.20 -14.59 -2.38
N ALA A 5 2.48 -15.39 -1.59
CA ALA A 5 1.88 -14.95 -0.34
C ALA A 5 2.96 -14.55 0.68
N THR A 6 4.00 -15.39 0.85
CA THR A 6 5.10 -15.10 1.76
C THR A 6 5.83 -13.82 1.36
N LEU A 7 6.15 -13.65 0.07
CA LEU A 7 6.76 -12.42 -0.44
C LEU A 7 5.85 -11.20 -0.24
N GLY A 8 4.54 -11.33 -0.51
CA GLY A 8 3.57 -10.27 -0.31
C GLY A 8 3.45 -9.84 1.16
N VAL A 9 3.43 -10.79 2.10
CA VAL A 9 3.43 -10.48 3.55
C VAL A 9 4.71 -9.75 3.95
N ILE A 10 5.89 -10.24 3.52
CA ILE A 10 7.17 -9.61 3.84
C ILE A 10 7.22 -8.17 3.30
N LEU A 11 6.80 -7.96 2.05
CA LEU A 11 6.75 -6.64 1.43
C LEU A 11 5.76 -5.72 2.15
N LEU A 12 4.59 -6.23 2.56
CA LEU A 12 3.60 -5.45 3.30
C LEU A 12 4.13 -5.03 4.67
N THR A 13 4.76 -5.96 5.41
CA THR A 13 5.40 -5.66 6.70
C THR A 13 6.55 -4.66 6.53
N TYR A 14 7.36 -4.82 5.48
CA TYR A 14 8.44 -3.87 5.16
C TYR A 14 7.90 -2.47 4.82
N GLY A 15 6.78 -2.40 4.08
CA GLY A 15 6.10 -1.15 3.74
C GLY A 15 5.66 -0.34 4.97
N VAL A 16 5.26 -0.99 6.06
CA VAL A 16 4.91 -0.30 7.33
C VAL A 16 6.11 0.45 7.93
N PHE A 17 7.33 -0.09 7.81
CA PHE A 17 8.53 0.59 8.30
C PHE A 17 9.07 1.62 7.31
N LEU A 18 8.61 1.57 6.06
CA LEU A 18 9.04 2.47 4.99
C LEU A 18 8.27 3.79 4.95
N GLU A 19 7.39 4.04 5.93
CA GLU A 19 6.56 5.25 6.06
C GLU A 19 7.35 6.56 6.11
N ALA A 20 8.63 6.47 6.48
CA ALA A 20 9.54 7.61 6.45
C ALA A 20 9.98 8.02 5.02
N GLU A 21 9.71 7.21 3.98
CA GLU A 21 10.15 7.48 2.61
C GLU A 21 9.01 7.55 1.59
N ARG A 22 9.17 8.44 0.59
CA ARG A 22 8.28 8.63 -0.58
C ARG A 22 8.11 7.39 -1.49
N LYS A 23 8.65 6.24 -1.10
CA LYS A 23 8.59 4.96 -1.83
C LYS A 23 7.60 3.96 -1.23
N GLN A 24 6.97 4.30 -0.11
CA GLN A 24 6.03 3.44 0.60
C GLN A 24 4.87 2.98 -0.30
N ASP A 25 4.25 3.91 -1.04
CA ASP A 25 3.07 3.64 -1.86
C ASP A 25 3.34 2.59 -2.95
N ALA A 26 4.51 2.66 -3.59
CA ALA A 26 4.90 1.70 -4.60
C ALA A 26 5.09 0.29 -4.01
N VAL A 27 5.64 0.20 -2.78
CA VAL A 27 5.80 -1.08 -2.08
C VAL A 27 4.44 -1.64 -1.67
N PHE A 28 3.52 -0.79 -1.18
CA PHE A 28 2.17 -1.24 -0.83
C PHE A 28 1.34 -1.69 -2.02
N ILE A 29 1.45 -1.05 -3.18
CA ILE A 29 0.79 -1.50 -4.41
C ILE A 29 1.27 -2.89 -4.80
N ILE A 30 2.58 -3.12 -4.79
CA ILE A 30 3.16 -4.43 -5.17
C ILE A 30 2.76 -5.50 -4.14
N ALA A 31 2.86 -5.18 -2.84
CA ALA A 31 2.53 -6.09 -1.75
C ALA A 31 1.05 -6.48 -1.75
N SER A 32 0.15 -5.50 -1.84
CA SER A 32 -1.30 -5.71 -1.90
C SER A 32 -1.72 -6.43 -3.18
N GLY A 33 -1.06 -6.17 -4.32
CA GLY A 33 -1.28 -6.93 -5.55
C GLY A 33 -0.92 -8.41 -5.43
N CYS A 34 0.23 -8.73 -4.83
CA CYS A 34 0.62 -10.11 -4.56
C CYS A 34 -0.34 -10.83 -3.60
N LEU A 35 -0.76 -10.15 -2.53
CA LEU A 35 -1.70 -10.70 -1.56
C LEU A 35 -3.13 -10.81 -2.11
N LEU A 36 -3.54 -9.92 -3.01
CA LEU A 36 -4.84 -9.98 -3.70
C LEU A 36 -4.94 -11.22 -4.59
N VAL A 37 -3.89 -11.52 -5.37
CA VAL A 37 -3.85 -12.75 -6.20
C VAL A 37 -3.96 -14.00 -5.32
N TYR A 38 -3.26 -14.01 -4.17
CA TYR A 38 -3.38 -15.10 -3.21
C TYR A 38 -4.78 -15.17 -2.56
N ALA A 39 -5.39 -14.02 -2.27
CA ALA A 39 -6.74 -13.94 -1.69
C ALA A 39 -7.81 -14.51 -2.63
N LEU A 40 -7.70 -14.22 -3.92
CA LEU A 40 -8.56 -14.78 -4.96
C LEU A 40 -8.35 -16.29 -5.10
N TRP A 41 -7.11 -16.77 -4.96
CA TRP A 41 -6.81 -18.19 -5.01
C TRP A 41 -7.46 -18.98 -3.86
N ILE A 42 -7.47 -18.43 -2.65
CA ILE A 42 -8.12 -19.04 -1.48
C ILE A 42 -9.64 -18.78 -1.43
N ASN A 43 -10.20 -18.05 -2.42
CA ASN A 43 -11.61 -17.65 -2.50
C ASN A 43 -12.15 -16.93 -1.24
N SER A 44 -11.31 -16.17 -0.55
CA SER A 44 -11.74 -15.43 0.65
C SER A 44 -12.17 -14.01 0.28
N LEU A 45 -13.49 -13.80 0.21
CA LEU A 45 -14.09 -12.51 -0.11
C LEU A 45 -13.60 -11.37 0.79
N ILE A 46 -13.51 -11.61 2.10
CA ILE A 46 -13.09 -10.60 3.09
C ILE A 46 -11.64 -10.20 2.87
N PHE A 47 -10.76 -11.19 2.65
CA PHE A 47 -9.34 -10.93 2.45
C PHE A 47 -9.07 -10.28 1.10
N SER A 48 -9.77 -10.71 0.05
CA SER A 48 -9.70 -10.07 -1.28
C SER A 48 -10.18 -8.61 -1.23
N LEU A 49 -11.28 -8.33 -0.52
CA LEU A 49 -11.79 -6.97 -0.40
C LEU A 49 -10.82 -6.06 0.36
N ALA A 50 -10.21 -6.56 1.44
CA ALA A 50 -9.20 -5.82 2.20
C ALA A 50 -7.96 -5.49 1.35
N MET A 51 -7.43 -6.48 0.62
CA MET A 51 -6.27 -6.27 -0.25
C MET A 51 -6.59 -5.37 -1.44
N ALA A 52 -7.81 -5.46 -1.99
CA ALA A 52 -8.26 -4.57 -3.06
C ALA A 52 -8.39 -3.13 -2.56
N GLY A 53 -8.91 -2.91 -1.35
CA GLY A 53 -8.98 -1.58 -0.73
C GLY A 53 -7.60 -0.97 -0.53
N LEU A 54 -6.65 -1.74 0.01
CA LEU A 54 -5.25 -1.31 0.16
C LEU A 54 -4.58 -1.01 -1.18
N PHE A 55 -4.82 -1.84 -2.19
CA PHE A 55 -4.28 -1.65 -3.54
C PHE A 55 -4.81 -0.36 -4.16
N VAL A 56 -6.13 -0.12 -4.10
CA VAL A 56 -6.75 1.09 -4.66
C VAL A 56 -6.32 2.35 -3.90
N GLY A 57 -6.27 2.30 -2.56
CA GLY A 57 -5.83 3.42 -1.73
C GLY A 57 -4.41 3.85 -2.05
N SER A 58 -3.46 2.91 -1.99
CA SER A 58 -2.05 3.17 -2.33
C SER A 58 -1.86 3.58 -3.81
N TRP A 59 -2.72 3.11 -4.72
CA TRP A 59 -2.72 3.53 -6.12
C TRP A 59 -3.12 5.00 -6.30
N ILE A 60 -4.11 5.48 -5.55
CA ILE A 60 -4.53 6.88 -5.58
C ILE A 60 -3.42 7.79 -5.04
N GLU A 61 -2.83 7.42 -3.90
CA GLU A 61 -1.69 8.14 -3.30
C GLU A 61 -0.49 8.17 -4.26
N LEU A 62 -0.15 7.04 -4.90
CA LEU A 62 0.91 7.00 -5.91
C LEU A 62 0.62 7.94 -7.09
N ILE A 63 -0.63 7.98 -7.59
CA ILE A 63 -1.02 8.92 -8.65
C ILE A 63 -0.87 10.36 -8.20
N GLU A 64 -1.22 10.67 -6.94
CA GLU A 64 -1.10 12.02 -6.38
C GLU A 64 0.37 12.46 -6.26
N ILE A 65 1.26 11.57 -5.80
CA ILE A 65 2.70 11.79 -5.78
C ILE A 65 3.26 11.95 -7.20
N LEU A 66 2.85 11.10 -8.16
CA LEU A 66 3.31 11.18 -9.54
C LEU A 66 2.84 12.45 -10.27
N ARG A 67 1.65 12.97 -9.94
CA ARG A 67 1.16 14.26 -10.46
C ARG A 67 1.83 15.47 -9.83
N GLY A 68 2.75 15.27 -8.88
CA GLY A 68 3.52 16.35 -8.27
C GLY A 68 2.68 17.29 -7.42
N LYS A 69 1.45 16.89 -7.04
CA LYS A 69 0.69 17.57 -5.99
C LYS A 69 1.29 17.17 -4.65
N HIS A 70 2.48 17.70 -4.38
CA HIS A 70 3.02 17.76 -3.04
C HIS A 70 2.14 18.70 -2.22
N HIS A 71 0.99 18.22 -1.74
CA HIS A 71 0.52 18.68 -0.45
C HIS A 71 1.48 18.10 0.59
N HIS A 72 2.65 18.73 0.72
CA HIS A 72 3.19 18.85 2.07
C HIS A 72 2.08 19.56 2.84
N VAL A 73 1.29 18.80 3.60
CA VAL A 73 0.60 19.37 4.76
C VAL A 73 1.73 19.79 5.69
N CYS A 74 2.29 20.97 5.41
CA CYS A 74 2.97 21.74 6.43
C CYS A 74 1.84 22.15 7.38
N THR A 75 1.59 21.30 8.38
CA THR A 75 0.92 21.74 9.59
C THR A 75 1.81 22.84 10.14
N ILE A 76 1.44 24.07 9.82
CA ILE A 76 1.88 25.24 10.56
C ILE A 76 1.30 24.99 11.95
N GLU A 77 2.10 24.42 12.86
CA GLU A 77 1.78 24.48 14.28
C GLU A 77 1.58 25.95 14.59
N GLY A 78 0.31 26.30 14.84
CA GLY A 78 -0.07 27.61 15.30
C GLY A 78 0.69 27.87 16.59
N ASN A 79 1.65 28.79 16.50
CA ASN A 79 2.26 29.48 17.62
C ASN A 79 1.14 29.99 18.54
N LYS A 80 1.13 29.49 19.78
CA LYS A 80 0.23 29.92 20.84
C LYS A 80 1.08 30.51 21.97
#